data_AF-A0A2W4LMP5-F1
#
_entry.id   AF-A0A2W4LMP5-F1
#
_cell.length_a   1.000
_cell.length_b   1.000
_cell.length_c   1.000
_cell.angle_alpha   90.00
_cell.angle_beta   90.00
_cell.angle_gamma   90.00
#
_symmetry.space_group_name_H-M   'P 1'
#
loop_
_entity.id
_entity.type
_entity.pdbx_description
1 polymer ?
#
loop_
_entity_poly.entity_id
_entity_poly.type
_entity_poly.pdbx_seq_one_letter_code
_entity_poly.pdbx_strand_id
1 'polypeptide(L)'
;MKAVIVEIQRDYIVAVNRKGEFLKVPNRYPDRQVGDEIDIPEISTSSILRRIASIAAVLVIMTVLGYGAAFFSPATYVTMDANSSVEITLNRFDRAIDVVGLDEEGKHLVGDGRSFWAMPAEKVVGTLLEKMKERDFFGDEPMV
;
A
#
# COMPACT_ATOMS: atom_id res chain seq x y z
N MET A 1 20.76 -32.58 11.63
CA MET A 1 20.87 -34.02 11.35
C MET A 1 22.34 -34.44 11.32
N LYS A 2 22.67 -35.60 11.88
CA LYS A 2 24.05 -36.12 11.90
C LYS A 2 24.44 -36.74 10.56
N ALA A 3 25.64 -36.41 10.07
CA ALA A 3 26.22 -36.94 8.85
C ALA A 3 27.75 -37.04 8.97
N VAL A 4 28.38 -37.91 8.18
CA VAL A 4 29.85 -38.08 8.15
C VAL A 4 30.40 -37.48 6.87
N ILE A 5 31.47 -36.69 6.98
CA ILE A 5 32.12 -36.08 5.81
C ILE A 5 32.82 -37.17 5.00
N VAL A 6 32.52 -37.24 3.70
CA VAL A 6 33.16 -38.17 2.75
C VAL A 6 34.11 -37.45 1.78
N GLU A 7 33.88 -36.17 1.51
CA GLU A 7 34.71 -35.37 0.61
C GLU A 7 34.69 -33.90 1.02
N ILE A 8 35.84 -33.23 0.92
CA ILE A 8 35.98 -31.79 1.18
C ILE A 8 36.47 -31.11 -0.10
N GLN A 9 35.72 -30.10 -0.53
CA GLN A 9 36.07 -29.20 -1.62
C GLN A 9 36.18 -27.77 -1.08
N ARG A 10 36.70 -26.85 -1.90
CA ARG A 10 36.90 -25.45 -1.48
C ARG A 10 35.60 -24.80 -0.98
N ASP A 11 34.51 -24.92 -1.74
CA ASP A 11 33.25 -24.20 -1.47
C ASP A 11 32.17 -25.08 -0.82
N TYR A 12 32.32 -26.41 -0.85
CA TYR A 12 31.34 -27.35 -0.34
C TYR A 12 32.00 -28.60 0.23
N ILE A 13 31.25 -29.34 1.03
CA ILE A 13 31.58 -30.70 1.46
C ILE A 13 30.47 -31.66 1.04
N VAL A 14 30.84 -32.92 0.83
CA VAL A 14 29.88 -34.00 0.65
C VAL A 14 29.86 -34.80 1.95
N ALA A 15 28.68 -35.00 2.53
CA ALA A 15 28.50 -35.75 3.75
C ALA A 15 27.41 -36.81 3.57
N VAL A 16 27.59 -37.99 4.16
CA VAL A 16 26.63 -39.08 4.13
C VAL A 16 25.86 -39.14 5.45
N ASN A 17 24.53 -39.13 5.39
CA ASN A 17 23.70 -39.26 6.59
C ASN A 17 23.47 -40.74 6.98
N ARG A 18 22.81 -40.98 8.11
CA ARG A 18 22.50 -42.34 8.59
C ARG A 18 21.61 -43.17 7.67
N LYS A 19 20.93 -42.54 6.69
CA LYS A 19 20.12 -43.22 5.67
C LYS A 19 20.92 -43.59 4.42
N GLY A 20 22.21 -43.25 4.38
CA GLY A 20 23.07 -43.45 3.22
C GLY A 20 22.89 -42.38 2.14
N GLU A 21 22.20 -41.28 2.43
CA GLU A 21 22.00 -40.19 1.47
C GLU A 21 23.22 -39.26 1.47
N PHE A 22 23.75 -38.98 0.28
CA PHE A 22 24.85 -38.04 0.08
C PHE A 22 24.31 -36.62 -0.05
N LEU A 23 24.74 -35.74 0.85
CA LEU A 23 24.30 -34.35 0.97
C LEU A 23 25.47 -33.43 0.60
N LYS A 24 25.21 -32.50 -0.32
CA LYS A 24 26.14 -31.41 -0.63
C LYS A 24 25.80 -30.21 0.25
N VAL A 25 26.71 -29.82 1.14
CA VAL A 25 26.50 -28.66 2.04
C VAL A 25 27.64 -27.65 1.90
N PRO A 26 27.38 -26.34 2.13
CA PRO A 26 28.42 -25.33 2.07
C PRO A 26 29.56 -25.64 3.06
N ASN A 27 30.80 -25.35 2.66
CA ASN A 27 31.97 -25.58 3.51
C ASN A 27 32.02 -24.56 4.66
N ARG A 28 31.25 -24.83 5.72
CA ARG A 28 31.21 -24.03 6.97
C ARG A 28 31.92 -24.73 8.13
N TYR A 29 32.69 -25.77 7.85
CA TYR A 29 33.36 -26.63 8.84
C TYR A 29 34.88 -26.64 8.58
N PRO A 30 35.57 -25.50 8.74
CA PRO A 30 36.96 -25.34 8.30
C PRO A 30 37.95 -26.26 9.03
N ASP A 31 37.67 -26.62 10.28
CA ASP A 31 38.55 -27.44 11.13
C ASP A 31 38.17 -28.94 11.13
N ARG A 32 37.37 -29.38 10.16
CA ARG A 32 36.93 -30.78 10.04
C ARG A 32 37.61 -31.49 8.88
N GLN A 33 37.80 -32.78 9.04
CA GLN A 33 38.41 -33.67 8.05
C GLN A 33 37.45 -34.74 7.56
N VAL A 34 37.84 -35.43 6.48
CA VAL A 34 37.10 -36.60 5.99
C VAL A 34 37.03 -37.65 7.11
N GLY A 35 35.84 -38.21 7.32
CA GLY A 35 35.54 -39.14 8.41
C GLY A 35 34.95 -38.50 9.66
N ASP A 36 34.99 -37.17 9.79
CA ASP A 36 34.37 -36.49 10.94
C ASP A 36 32.85 -36.50 10.87
N GLU A 37 32.21 -36.67 12.02
CA GLU A 37 30.77 -36.49 12.17
C GLU A 37 30.45 -34.99 12.37
N ILE A 38 29.51 -34.49 11.56
CA ILE A 38 28.97 -33.14 11.61
C ILE A 38 27.47 -33.14 11.83
N ASP A 39 26.95 -32.08 12.43
CA ASP A 39 25.52 -31.83 12.52
C ASP A 39 25.11 -30.80 11.48
N ILE A 40 24.42 -31.24 10.43
CA ILE A 40 23.90 -30.39 9.38
C ILE A 40 22.58 -29.79 9.88
N PRO A 41 22.48 -28.46 10.05
CA PRO A 41 21.23 -27.85 10.49
C PRO A 41 20.14 -28.11 9.43
N GLU A 42 19.01 -28.67 9.86
CA GLU A 42 17.84 -28.78 9.00
C GLU A 42 17.23 -27.40 8.83
N ILE A 43 17.43 -26.80 7.66
CA ILE A 43 16.73 -25.56 7.32
C ILE A 43 15.28 -25.93 7.01
N SER A 44 14.40 -25.76 7.99
CA SER A 44 12.98 -25.97 7.78
C SER A 44 12.45 -24.93 6.79
N THR A 45 11.91 -25.40 5.66
CA THR A 45 11.21 -24.57 4.66
C THR A 45 10.09 -23.75 5.30
N SER A 46 9.43 -24.27 6.33
CA SER A 46 8.42 -23.57 7.13
C SER A 46 8.98 -22.33 7.83
N SER A 47 10.21 -22.39 8.36
CA SER A 47 10.85 -21.23 9.01
C SER A 47 11.16 -20.12 8.02
N ILE A 48 11.63 -20.47 6.81
CA ILE A 48 11.86 -19.51 5.73
C ILE A 48 10.54 -18.87 5.30
N LEU A 49 9.51 -19.68 5.06
CA LEU A 49 8.18 -19.19 4.65
C LEU A 49 7.58 -18.25 5.69
N ARG A 50 7.71 -18.56 6.99
CA ARG A 50 7.26 -17.66 8.08
C ARG A 50 8.01 -16.33 8.07
N ARG A 51 9.33 -16.34 7.84
CA ARG A 51 10.11 -15.10 7.72
C ARG A 51 9.65 -14.26 6.54
N ILE A 52 9.49 -14.87 5.36
CA ILE A 52 8.99 -14.19 4.16
C ILE A 52 7.60 -13.61 4.41
N ALA A 53 6.70 -14.40 5.01
CA ALA A 53 5.34 -13.95 5.34
C ALA A 53 5.37 -12.75 6.32
N SER A 54 6.25 -12.75 7.32
CA SER A 54 6.37 -11.63 8.25
C SER A 54 6.85 -10.35 7.57
N ILE A 55 7.84 -10.44 6.69
CA ILE A 55 8.33 -9.30 5.91
C ILE A 55 7.24 -8.78 4.98
N ALA A 56 6.53 -9.67 4.29
CA ALA A 56 5.41 -9.30 3.43
C ALA A 56 4.30 -8.60 4.21
N ALA A 57 3.95 -9.09 5.40
CA ALA A 57 2.94 -8.46 6.25
C ALA A 57 3.33 -7.03 6.65
N VAL A 58 4.58 -6.79 7.05
CA VAL A 58 5.06 -5.45 7.38
C VAL A 58 5.01 -4.52 6.17
N LEU A 59 5.40 -5.00 4.99
CA LEU A 59 5.31 -4.21 3.76
C LEU A 59 3.86 -3.83 3.43
N VAL A 60 2.91 -4.75 3.56
CA VAL A 60 1.49 -4.45 3.36
C VAL A 60 0.99 -3.41 4.36
N ILE A 61 1.35 -3.54 5.64
CA ILE A 61 0.96 -2.56 6.66
C ILE A 61 1.52 -1.18 6.32
N MET A 62 2.80 -1.10 5.95
CA MET A 62 3.45 0.16 5.59
C MET A 62 2.83 0.80 4.35
N THR A 63 2.50 0.01 3.32
CA THR A 63 1.87 0.54 2.10
C THR A 63 0.44 0.99 2.35
N VAL A 64 -0.34 0.25 3.11
CA VAL A 64 -1.73 0.63 3.46
C VAL A 64 -1.75 1.89 4.32
N LEU A 65 -0.90 1.96 5.36
CA LEU A 65 -0.82 3.15 6.21
C LEU A 65 -0.28 4.36 5.46
N GLY A 66 0.77 4.17 4.65
CA GLY A 66 1.36 5.24 3.85
C GLY A 66 0.39 5.77 2.79
N TYR A 67 -0.30 4.88 2.10
CA TYR A 67 -1.34 5.27 1.13
C TYR A 67 -2.52 5.95 1.83
N GLY A 68 -2.99 5.40 2.95
CA GLY A 68 -4.06 6.01 3.75
C GLY A 68 -3.69 7.43 4.19
N ALA A 69 -2.53 7.62 4.82
CA ALA A 69 -2.06 8.94 5.24
C ALA A 69 -1.95 9.92 4.06
N ALA A 70 -1.47 9.46 2.89
CA ALA A 70 -1.42 10.28 1.69
C ALA A 70 -2.80 10.62 1.11
N PHE A 71 -3.75 9.69 1.21
CA PHE A 71 -5.09 9.83 0.67
C PHE A 71 -5.97 10.74 1.52
N PHE A 72 -5.89 10.64 2.86
CA PHE A 72 -6.72 11.44 3.77
C PHE A 72 -6.13 12.82 4.09
N SER A 73 -4.89 13.11 3.66
CA SER A 73 -4.27 14.42 3.87
C SER A 73 -4.76 15.43 2.83
N PRO A 74 -5.27 16.60 3.26
CA PRO A 74 -5.49 17.73 2.36
C PRO A 74 -4.19 18.14 1.67
N ALA A 75 -4.28 18.50 0.40
CA ALA A 75 -3.18 19.00 -0.41
C ALA A 75 -3.54 20.31 -1.12
N THR A 76 -4.78 20.39 -1.62
CA THR A 76 -5.28 21.55 -2.39
C THR A 76 -6.70 21.88 -1.97
N TYR A 77 -7.02 23.17 -1.90
CA TYR A 77 -8.37 23.68 -1.68
C TYR A 77 -8.81 24.44 -2.93
N VAL A 78 -10.00 24.13 -3.42
CA VAL A 78 -10.59 24.79 -4.60
C VAL A 78 -11.94 25.35 -4.17
N THR A 79 -12.11 26.65 -4.33
CA THR A 79 -13.41 27.30 -4.13
C THR A 79 -14.08 27.54 -5.47
N MET A 80 -15.39 27.33 -5.52
CA MET A 80 -16.22 27.61 -6.69
C MET A 80 -17.35 28.52 -6.26
N ASP A 81 -17.39 29.70 -6.87
CA ASP A 81 -18.36 30.76 -6.56
C ASP A 81 -19.10 31.15 -7.85
N ALA A 82 -20.41 30.97 -7.84
CA ALA A 82 -21.31 31.47 -8.89
C ALA A 82 -22.50 32.18 -8.23
N ASN A 83 -23.49 31.41 -7.79
CA ASN A 83 -24.60 31.83 -6.93
C ASN A 83 -24.79 30.84 -5.76
N SER A 84 -23.75 30.04 -5.52
CA SER A 84 -23.63 29.09 -4.42
C SER A 84 -22.14 28.89 -4.24
N SER A 85 -21.66 29.14 -3.03
CA SER A 85 -20.24 29.07 -2.69
C SER A 85 -19.92 27.69 -2.12
N VAL A 86 -18.97 26.99 -2.75
CA VAL A 86 -18.58 25.62 -2.38
C VAL A 86 -17.06 25.52 -2.30
N GLU A 87 -16.57 24.83 -1.26
CA GLU A 87 -15.17 24.45 -1.12
C GLU A 87 -14.99 22.95 -1.36
N ILE A 88 -14.00 22.61 -2.17
CA ILE A 88 -13.57 21.24 -2.47
C ILE A 88 -12.16 21.08 -1.89
N THR A 89 -12.03 20.19 -0.90
CA THR A 89 -10.73 19.76 -0.38
C THR A 89 -10.24 18.55 -1.15
N LEU A 90 -9.09 18.67 -1.81
CA LEU A 90 -8.45 17.62 -2.59
C LEU A 90 -7.22 17.07 -1.86
N ASN A 91 -7.00 15.76 -1.99
CA ASN A 91 -5.73 15.14 -1.63
C ASN A 91 -4.71 15.25 -2.77
N ARG A 92 -3.50 14.73 -2.54
CA ARG A 92 -2.38 14.77 -3.51
C ARG A 92 -2.61 13.99 -4.80
N PHE A 93 -3.71 13.24 -4.90
CA PHE A 93 -4.11 12.46 -6.07
C PHE A 93 -5.28 13.12 -6.82
N ASP A 94 -5.55 14.39 -6.55
CA ASP A 94 -6.67 15.18 -7.06
C ASP A 94 -8.03 14.52 -6.81
N ARG A 95 -8.15 13.85 -5.66
CA ARG A 95 -9.40 13.25 -5.18
C ARG A 95 -9.99 14.09 -4.07
N ALA A 96 -11.29 14.35 -4.18
CA ALA A 96 -12.03 15.03 -3.13
C ALA A 96 -12.08 14.19 -1.86
N ILE A 97 -11.60 14.77 -0.77
CA ILE A 97 -11.71 14.24 0.59
C ILE A 97 -12.72 15.02 1.43
N ASP A 98 -13.09 16.21 1.00
CA ASP A 98 -14.22 16.92 1.57
C ASP A 98 -14.83 17.87 0.54
N VAL A 99 -16.14 18.06 0.61
CA VAL A 99 -16.85 19.06 -0.18
C VAL A 99 -17.90 19.68 0.71
N VAL A 100 -17.81 20.99 0.91
CA VAL A 100 -18.69 21.73 1.83
C VAL A 100 -19.25 22.97 1.16
N GLY A 101 -20.51 23.27 1.45
CA GLY A 101 -21.11 24.55 1.10
C GLY A 101 -20.67 25.64 2.08
N LEU A 102 -20.18 26.76 1.56
CA LEU A 102 -19.77 27.92 2.35
C LEU A 102 -20.95 28.85 2.68
N ASP A 103 -21.98 28.86 1.83
CA ASP A 103 -23.26 29.57 2.02
C ASP A 103 -24.46 28.61 2.07
N GLU A 104 -25.68 29.15 2.27
CA GLU A 104 -26.89 28.33 2.38
C GLU A 104 -27.24 27.63 1.06
N GLU A 105 -27.16 28.32 -0.08
CA GLU A 105 -27.31 27.69 -1.40
C GLU A 105 -26.29 26.56 -1.62
N GLY A 106 -25.03 26.78 -1.27
CA GLY A 106 -23.94 25.81 -1.39
C GLY A 106 -24.19 24.59 -0.51
N LYS A 107 -24.66 24.78 0.72
CA LYS A 107 -25.04 23.67 1.62
C LYS A 107 -26.19 22.86 1.04
N HIS A 108 -27.18 23.52 0.43
CA HIS A 108 -28.28 22.83 -0.26
C HIS A 108 -27.82 22.07 -1.52
N LEU A 109 -26.84 22.61 -2.24
CA LEU A 109 -26.27 22.00 -3.44
C LEU A 109 -25.43 20.75 -3.12
N VAL A 110 -24.59 20.86 -2.09
CA VAL A 110 -23.62 19.84 -1.70
C VAL A 110 -24.22 18.77 -0.79
N GLY A 111 -25.16 19.15 0.08
CA GLY A 111 -25.74 18.27 1.09
C GLY A 111 -24.71 17.87 2.15
N ASP A 112 -24.59 16.57 2.42
CA ASP A 112 -23.63 16.02 3.38
C ASP A 112 -22.21 15.81 2.81
N GLY A 113 -21.98 16.19 1.54
CA GLY A 113 -20.68 16.08 0.85
C GLY A 113 -20.26 14.65 0.48
N ARG A 114 -20.89 13.60 1.04
CA ARG A 114 -20.45 12.20 0.89
C ARG A 114 -20.53 11.69 -0.53
N SER A 115 -21.47 12.21 -1.31
CA SER A 115 -21.62 11.84 -2.72
C SER A 115 -20.39 12.18 -3.57
N PHE A 116 -19.52 13.10 -3.11
CA PHE A 116 -18.32 13.52 -3.83
C PHE A 116 -17.04 12.85 -3.33
N TRP A 117 -17.13 12.03 -2.28
CA TRP A 117 -15.97 11.39 -1.67
C TRP A 117 -15.17 10.56 -2.69
N ALA A 118 -13.85 10.75 -2.70
CA ALA A 118 -12.89 10.10 -3.57
C ALA A 118 -13.08 10.33 -5.08
N MET A 119 -13.96 11.25 -5.48
CA MET A 119 -14.13 11.60 -6.90
C MET A 119 -12.96 12.46 -7.41
N PRO A 120 -12.56 12.33 -8.69
CA PRO A 120 -11.66 13.29 -9.32
C PRO A 120 -12.22 14.71 -9.24
N ALA A 121 -11.35 15.70 -9.08
CA ALA A 121 -11.71 17.11 -9.01
C ALA A 121 -12.64 17.55 -10.16
N GLU A 122 -12.34 17.16 -11.39
CA GLU A 122 -13.11 17.53 -12.58
C GLU A 122 -14.53 16.96 -12.53
N LYS A 123 -14.68 15.75 -11.98
CA LYS A 123 -15.98 15.10 -11.84
C LYS A 123 -16.82 15.79 -10.76
N VAL A 124 -16.20 16.20 -9.66
CA VAL A 124 -16.88 16.96 -8.61
C VAL A 124 -17.41 18.27 -9.18
N VAL A 125 -16.57 19.03 -9.87
CA VAL A 125 -16.96 20.29 -10.52
C VAL A 125 -18.09 20.06 -11.53
N GLY A 126 -17.96 19.07 -12.42
CA GLY A 126 -18.99 18.75 -13.41
C GLY A 126 -20.34 18.41 -12.77
N THR A 127 -20.35 17.58 -11.73
CA THR A 127 -21.58 17.23 -11.00
C THR A 127 -22.18 18.42 -10.27
N LEU A 128 -21.37 19.32 -9.70
CA LEU A 128 -21.87 20.54 -9.08
C LEU A 128 -22.51 21.48 -10.11
N LEU A 129 -21.88 21.65 -11.28
CA LEU A 129 -22.43 22.46 -12.37
C LEU A 129 -23.74 21.88 -12.93
N GLU A 130 -23.84 20.56 -13.09
CA GLU A 130 -25.08 19.88 -13.47
C GLU A 130 -26.19 20.13 -12.45
N LYS A 131 -25.90 19.96 -11.15
CA LYS A 131 -26.85 20.23 -10.06
C LYS A 131 -27.26 21.71 -10.00
N MET A 132 -26.35 22.64 -10.29
CA MET A 132 -26.65 24.07 -10.36
C MET A 132 -27.61 24.39 -11.50
N LYS A 133 -27.40 23.78 -12.66
CA LYS A 133 -28.26 23.95 -13.85
C LYS A 133 -29.66 23.38 -13.64
N GLU A 134 -29.78 22.21 -13.00
CA GLU A 134 -31.08 21.59 -12.72
C GLU A 134 -31.94 22.39 -11.73
N ARG A 135 -31.29 23.17 -10.86
CA ARG A 135 -31.95 23.97 -9.81
C ARG A 135 -32.14 25.44 -10.18
N ASP A 136 -31.81 25.83 -11.40
CA ASP A 136 -31.89 27.21 -11.89
C ASP A 136 -31.08 28.21 -11.02
N PHE A 137 -29.96 27.75 -10.44
CA PHE A 137 -29.09 28.60 -9.63
C PHE A 137 -28.37 29.67 -10.46
N PHE A 138 -28.36 29.56 -11.78
CA PHE A 138 -27.96 30.63 -12.69
C PHE A 138 -29.14 31.59 -12.83
N GLY A 139 -29.39 32.39 -11.79
CA GLY A 139 -30.34 33.49 -11.89
C GLY A 139 -29.94 34.38 -13.05
N ASP A 140 -30.90 34.73 -13.92
CA ASP A 140 -30.78 35.82 -14.87
C ASP A 140 -30.44 37.09 -14.08
N GLU A 141 -29.14 37.43 -13.96
CA GLU A 141 -28.77 38.80 -13.64
C GLU A 141 -29.11 39.65 -14.87
N PRO A 142 -30.07 40.59 -14.78
CA PRO A 142 -30.17 41.60 -15.82
C PRO A 142 -28.86 42.38 -15.79
N MET A 143 -28.17 42.41 -16.92
CA MET A 143 -27.07 43.34 -17.19
C MET A 143 -27.58 44.76 -16.91
N VAL A 144 -27.23 45.33 -15.76
CA VAL A 144 -27.44 46.74 -15.44
C VAL A 144 -26.26 47.55 -15.93
#